data_AF-A0AA96S5J9-F1
#
_entry.id   AF-A0AA96S5J9-F1
#
_cell.length_a   1.000
_cell.length_b   1.000
_cell.length_c   1.000
_cell.angle_alpha   90.00
_cell.angle_beta   90.00
_cell.angle_gamma   90.00
#
_symmetry.space_group_name_H-M   'P 1'
#
loop_
_entity.id
_entity.type
_entity.pdbx_description
1 polymer ?
#
loop_
_entity_poly.entity_id
_entity_poly.type
_entity_poly.pdbx_seq_one_letter_code
_entity_poly.pdbx_strand_id
1 'polypeptide(L)'
;MYLVGFYSPKAKSGVTELSLSIFRWLKINTSLSAAFISYGTLEKEENSEDFIHEFSKLTLAEQKSKVKKMKKEYDIIIYDASSQLSEGVLKLLPIVDRLFVVGEEHKDFAVKLYQIIQFNKIFDKNVKNFIKHLQGNTPFIIRENKDGRVIGFNYSKKEANDIGQMVYTDYATHYLEVKFIEKNEKVYKKIKQIPKEELHKGLYELGIDFEKALLFHKFIVMREALGQNYSEALENLFPLLINSSFNELLEKFQSELYFITKFKI
;
A
#
# COMPACT_ATOMS: atom_id res chain seq x y z
N MET A 1 -10.36 2.08 5.73
CA MET A 1 -9.20 2.70 6.40
C MET A 1 -7.97 2.42 5.55
N TYR A 2 -7.15 3.45 5.32
CA TYR A 2 -5.90 3.39 4.55
C TYR A 2 -4.75 4.00 5.37
N LEU A 3 -3.74 3.21 5.70
CA LEU A 3 -2.59 3.59 6.51
C LEU A 3 -1.39 3.88 5.61
N VAL A 4 -0.90 5.11 5.66
CA VAL A 4 0.23 5.58 4.85
C VAL A 4 1.45 5.80 5.74
N GLY A 5 2.48 5.00 5.54
CA GLY A 5 3.76 5.13 6.24
C GLY A 5 4.71 6.09 5.51
N PHE A 6 5.44 6.90 6.27
CA PHE A 6 6.55 7.70 5.79
C PHE A 6 7.81 7.33 6.56
N TYR A 7 8.90 7.05 5.86
CA TYR A 7 10.14 6.59 6.48
C TYR A 7 11.36 7.18 5.77
N SER A 8 12.38 7.53 6.54
CA SER A 8 13.73 7.76 6.01
C SER A 8 14.80 7.13 6.91
N PRO A 9 15.81 6.49 6.32
CA PRO A 9 16.96 5.97 7.07
C PRO A 9 17.94 7.05 7.53
N LYS A 10 17.75 8.32 7.12
CA LYS A 10 18.58 9.46 7.47
C LYS A 10 17.85 10.34 8.49
N ALA A 11 18.52 10.64 9.60
CA ALA A 11 18.04 11.62 10.56
C ALA A 11 17.99 13.03 9.93
N LYS A 12 17.00 13.85 10.30
CA LYS A 12 16.79 15.21 9.76
C LYS A 12 16.63 15.24 8.23
N SER A 13 16.05 14.19 7.66
CA SER A 13 15.73 14.15 6.23
C SER A 13 14.60 15.11 5.85
N GLY A 14 13.74 15.53 6.80
CA GLY A 14 12.54 16.34 6.52
C GLY A 14 11.26 15.50 6.36
N VAL A 15 11.32 14.17 6.59
CA VAL A 15 10.16 13.27 6.51
C VAL A 15 9.03 13.67 7.44
N THR A 16 9.35 14.04 8.68
CA THR A 16 8.36 14.50 9.66
C THR A 16 7.62 15.72 9.15
N GLU A 17 8.32 16.72 8.62
CA GLU A 17 7.70 17.95 8.10
C GLU A 17 6.83 17.66 6.87
N LEU A 18 7.31 16.80 5.97
CA LEU A 18 6.56 16.36 4.80
C LEU A 18 5.27 15.64 5.19
N SER A 19 5.37 14.63 6.07
CA SER A 19 4.22 13.83 6.52
C SER A 19 3.20 14.67 7.28
N LEU A 20 3.65 15.59 8.15
CA LEU A 20 2.78 16.57 8.82
C LEU A 20 2.06 17.47 7.82
N SER A 21 2.74 17.90 6.77
CA SER A 21 2.17 18.80 5.77
C SER A 21 1.14 18.09 4.90
N ILE A 22 1.35 16.81 4.58
CA ILE A 22 0.38 15.97 3.90
C ILE A 22 -0.85 15.73 4.80
N PHE A 23 -0.65 15.43 6.08
CA PHE A 23 -1.74 15.31 7.04
C PHE A 23 -2.59 16.58 7.11
N ARG A 24 -1.95 17.75 7.26
CA ARG A 24 -2.64 19.05 7.24
C ARG A 24 -3.36 19.31 5.93
N TRP A 25 -2.73 18.97 4.80
CA TRP A 25 -3.36 19.08 3.49
C TRP A 25 -4.63 18.25 3.39
N LEU A 26 -4.61 16.99 3.86
CA LEU A 26 -5.79 16.11 3.86
C LEU A 26 -6.93 16.71 4.70
N LYS A 27 -6.64 17.25 5.89
CA LYS A 27 -7.65 17.88 6.74
C LYS A 27 -8.26 19.14 6.13
N ILE A 28 -7.49 19.90 5.36
CA ILE A 28 -7.94 21.16 4.76
C ILE A 28 -8.70 20.93 3.45
N ASN A 29 -8.23 19.99 2.63
CA ASN A 29 -8.66 19.89 1.23
C ASN A 29 -9.62 18.71 0.98
N THR A 30 -9.92 17.90 1.99
CA THR A 30 -10.80 16.74 1.85
C THR A 30 -11.81 16.69 3.00
N SER A 31 -12.92 15.99 2.79
CA SER A 31 -13.88 15.68 3.86
C SER A 31 -13.53 14.39 4.64
N LEU A 32 -12.35 13.81 4.38
CA LEU A 32 -11.94 12.56 5.00
C LEU A 32 -11.47 12.81 6.42
N SER A 33 -11.80 11.86 7.30
CA SER A 33 -11.25 11.81 8.65
C SER A 33 -9.79 11.31 8.58
N ALA A 34 -8.85 12.21 8.85
CA ALA A 34 -7.42 11.90 8.85
C ALA A 34 -6.86 11.89 10.27
N ALA A 35 -5.97 10.94 10.56
CA ALA A 35 -5.20 10.85 11.78
C ALA A 35 -3.69 10.85 11.50
N PHE A 36 -2.90 11.25 12.49
CA PHE A 36 -1.45 11.29 12.43
C PHE A 36 -0.82 10.57 13.62
N ILE A 37 0.19 9.75 13.36
CA ILE A 37 0.98 9.07 14.37
C ILE A 37 2.46 9.33 14.07
N SER A 38 3.18 9.99 14.98
CA SER A 38 4.63 10.10 14.95
C SER A 38 5.27 9.13 15.94
N TYR A 39 6.25 8.39 15.44
CA TYR A 39 7.08 7.54 16.29
C TYR A 39 7.91 8.34 17.30
N GLY A 40 8.40 9.52 16.89
CA GLY A 40 9.23 10.42 17.70
C GLY A 40 8.43 11.49 18.45
N THR A 41 9.14 12.31 19.23
CA THR A 41 8.58 13.50 19.90
C THR A 41 8.45 14.65 18.91
N LEU A 42 7.33 15.37 18.95
CA LEU A 42 7.10 16.60 18.20
C LEU A 42 6.84 17.74 19.19
N GLU A 43 7.89 18.49 19.55
CA GLU A 43 7.84 19.48 20.65
C GLU A 43 6.84 20.63 20.44
N LYS A 44 6.42 20.87 19.20
CA LYS A 44 5.50 21.96 18.82
C LYS A 44 4.05 21.52 18.70
N GLU A 45 3.78 20.23 18.83
CA GLU A 45 2.44 19.66 18.62
C GLU A 45 2.00 18.97 19.92
N GLU A 46 0.72 19.06 20.25
CA GLU A 46 0.15 18.37 21.40
C GLU A 46 -0.50 17.05 20.97
N ASN A 47 -0.55 16.08 21.87
CA ASN A 47 -1.32 14.86 21.65
C ASN A 47 -2.83 15.17 21.68
N SER A 48 -3.55 14.67 20.68
CA SER A 48 -5.01 14.67 20.58
C SER A 48 -5.51 13.27 20.19
N GLU A 49 -6.82 13.13 19.96
CA GLU A 49 -7.39 11.86 19.48
C GLU A 49 -6.94 11.53 18.05
N ASP A 50 -6.81 12.55 17.19
CA ASP A 50 -6.41 12.43 15.79
C ASP A 50 -4.90 12.66 15.57
N PHE A 51 -4.15 13.04 16.59
CA PHE A 51 -2.72 13.33 16.50
C PHE A 51 -1.97 12.71 17.69
N ILE A 52 -1.13 11.72 17.43
CA ILE A 52 -0.36 11.03 18.46
C ILE A 52 1.12 11.18 18.13
N HIS A 53 1.91 11.70 19.06
CA HIS A 53 3.38 11.68 18.99
C HIS A 53 3.94 10.91 20.18
N GLU A 54 5.26 10.68 20.18
CA GLU A 54 5.94 9.81 21.16
C GLU A 54 5.41 8.38 21.17
N PHE A 55 4.94 7.90 20.02
CA PHE A 55 4.36 6.58 19.90
C PHE A 55 5.35 5.47 20.29
N SER A 56 6.66 5.72 20.14
CA SER A 56 7.74 4.86 20.59
C SER A 56 7.81 4.62 22.11
N LYS A 57 7.28 5.54 22.94
CA LYS A 57 7.25 5.38 24.40
C LYS A 57 6.17 4.42 24.88
N LEU A 58 5.19 4.13 24.01
CA LEU A 58 4.11 3.20 24.31
C LEU A 58 4.58 1.76 24.20
N THR A 59 4.01 0.89 25.02
CA THR A 59 4.20 -0.56 24.88
C THR A 59 3.60 -1.06 23.57
N LEU A 60 4.08 -2.19 23.07
CA LEU A 60 3.54 -2.81 21.85
C LEU A 60 2.02 -3.06 21.92
N ALA A 61 1.50 -3.40 23.12
CA ALA A 61 0.07 -3.63 23.32
C ALA A 61 -0.73 -2.32 23.19
N GLU A 62 -0.24 -1.22 23.76
CA GLU A 62 -0.84 0.10 23.65
C GLU A 62 -0.78 0.64 22.22
N GLN A 63 0.36 0.47 21.54
CA GLN A 63 0.53 0.83 20.14
C GLN A 63 -0.52 0.12 19.27
N LYS A 64 -0.65 -1.22 19.42
CA LYS A 64 -1.63 -2.02 18.67
C LYS A 64 -3.07 -1.58 18.98
N SER A 65 -3.38 -1.30 20.25
CA SER A 65 -4.71 -0.87 20.67
C SER A 65 -5.07 0.49 20.07
N LYS A 66 -4.18 1.48 20.18
CA LYS A 66 -4.36 2.82 19.58
C LYS A 66 -4.54 2.75 18.08
N VAL A 67 -3.65 2.02 17.38
CA VAL A 67 -3.80 1.81 15.94
C VAL A 67 -5.16 1.21 15.63
N LYS A 68 -5.57 0.13 16.33
CA LYS A 68 -6.87 -0.53 16.11
C LYS A 68 -8.06 0.41 16.36
N LYS A 69 -7.99 1.30 17.34
CA LYS A 69 -9.02 2.34 17.58
C LYS A 69 -9.07 3.30 16.39
N MET A 70 -7.92 3.87 16.02
CA MET A 70 -7.84 4.80 14.89
C MET A 70 -8.27 4.17 13.57
N LYS A 71 -8.00 2.87 13.36
CA LYS A 71 -8.44 2.11 12.16
C LYS A 71 -9.97 2.12 11.98
N LYS A 72 -10.72 2.31 13.06
CA LYS A 72 -12.20 2.35 13.03
C LYS A 72 -12.75 3.77 12.89
N GLU A 73 -12.01 4.75 13.36
CA GLU A 73 -12.47 6.14 13.50
C GLU A 73 -12.03 7.02 12.33
N TYR A 74 -10.94 6.66 11.65
CA TYR A 74 -10.33 7.47 10.60
C TYR A 74 -10.27 6.73 9.26
N ASP A 75 -10.56 7.48 8.20
CA ASP A 75 -10.46 7.05 6.81
C ASP A 75 -8.99 6.83 6.42
N ILE A 76 -8.13 7.79 6.76
CA ILE A 76 -6.70 7.79 6.46
C ILE A 76 -5.90 7.98 7.75
N ILE A 77 -4.84 7.19 7.92
CA ILE A 77 -3.88 7.38 9.00
C ILE A 77 -2.50 7.63 8.36
N ILE A 78 -1.85 8.73 8.73
CA ILE A 78 -0.48 9.04 8.35
C ILE A 78 0.45 8.58 9.49
N TYR A 79 1.38 7.68 9.20
CA TYR A 79 2.34 7.15 10.15
C TYR A 79 3.75 7.65 9.81
N ASP A 80 4.26 8.58 10.61
CA ASP A 80 5.64 9.05 10.55
C ASP A 80 6.56 8.11 11.33
N ALA A 81 7.30 7.31 10.59
CA ALA A 81 8.27 6.35 11.08
C ALA A 81 9.68 6.93 11.13
N SER A 82 9.85 8.26 11.14
CA SER A 82 11.16 8.93 11.17
C SER A 82 11.91 8.66 12.48
N SER A 83 12.54 7.51 12.57
CA SER A 83 13.56 7.18 13.54
C SER A 83 14.41 6.08 12.95
N GLN A 84 15.66 5.95 13.40
CA GLN A 84 16.56 4.88 12.99
C GLN A 84 15.80 3.55 12.94
N LEU A 85 16.00 2.80 11.85
CA LEU A 85 15.46 1.47 11.52
C LEU A 85 15.40 0.57 12.77
N SER A 86 14.36 0.74 13.58
CA SER A 86 14.20 0.08 14.87
C SER A 86 13.26 -1.09 14.71
N GLU A 87 13.43 -2.12 15.55
CA GLU A 87 12.57 -3.31 15.52
C GLU A 87 11.08 -2.96 15.70
N GLY A 88 10.77 -1.88 16.44
CA GLY A 88 9.42 -1.34 16.60
C GLY A 88 8.83 -0.78 15.31
N VAL A 89 9.59 0.04 14.56
CA VAL A 89 9.18 0.54 13.24
C VAL A 89 9.00 -0.61 12.25
N LEU A 90 9.91 -1.58 12.24
CA LEU A 90 9.85 -2.75 11.37
C LEU A 90 8.62 -3.62 11.61
N LYS A 91 8.18 -3.77 12.87
CA LYS A 91 6.95 -4.50 13.22
C LYS A 91 5.67 -3.80 12.74
N LEU A 92 5.72 -2.51 12.41
CA LEU A 92 4.59 -1.72 11.95
C LEU A 92 4.57 -1.54 10.40
N LEU A 93 5.64 -1.90 9.68
CA LEU A 93 5.62 -1.90 8.21
C LEU A 93 4.62 -2.91 7.60
N PRO A 94 4.38 -4.11 8.16
CA PRO A 94 3.38 -5.04 7.63
C PRO A 94 1.93 -4.54 7.61
N ILE A 95 1.62 -3.47 8.34
CA ILE A 95 0.24 -2.98 8.47
C ILE A 95 -0.06 -1.73 7.64
N VAL A 96 0.95 -1.16 6.96
CA VAL A 96 0.77 0.02 6.10
C VAL A 96 0.29 -0.42 4.72
N ASP A 97 -0.71 0.28 4.20
CA ASP A 97 -1.25 0.04 2.85
C ASP A 97 -0.34 0.67 1.79
N ARG A 98 0.34 1.78 2.12
CA ARG A 98 1.36 2.41 1.28
C ARG A 98 2.54 2.91 2.13
N LEU A 99 3.76 2.71 1.63
CA LEU A 99 4.99 3.20 2.27
C LEU A 99 5.74 4.16 1.35
N PHE A 100 5.91 5.40 1.80
CA PHE A 100 6.82 6.37 1.21
C PHE A 100 8.18 6.25 1.86
N VAL A 101 9.16 5.79 1.09
CA VAL A 101 10.56 5.77 1.53
C VAL A 101 11.28 6.96 0.94
N VAL A 102 11.86 7.74 1.84
CA VAL A 102 12.39 9.05 1.56
C VAL A 102 13.90 9.02 1.80
N GLY A 103 14.70 9.27 0.77
CA GLY A 103 16.16 9.27 0.91
C GLY A 103 16.91 9.72 -0.34
N GLU A 104 18.23 9.71 -0.23
CA GLU A 104 19.17 10.19 -1.25
C GLU A 104 19.54 9.09 -2.26
N GLU A 105 20.13 9.49 -3.40
CA GLU A 105 20.80 8.60 -4.38
C GLU A 105 22.05 7.88 -3.83
N HIS A 106 22.23 7.82 -2.51
CA HIS A 106 23.41 7.22 -1.89
C HIS A 106 23.31 5.69 -1.77
N LYS A 107 24.44 5.01 -2.02
CA LYS A 107 24.58 3.54 -1.91
C LYS A 107 24.08 2.98 -0.58
N ASP A 108 24.25 3.72 0.52
CA ASP A 108 23.79 3.32 1.86
C ASP A 108 22.26 3.31 1.99
N PHE A 109 21.56 4.20 1.26
CA PHE A 109 20.10 4.18 1.19
C PHE A 109 19.62 2.93 0.45
N ALA A 110 20.23 2.61 -0.69
CA ALA A 110 19.91 1.40 -1.44
C ALA A 110 20.20 0.11 -0.62
N VAL A 111 21.30 0.08 0.14
CA VAL A 111 21.62 -1.03 1.04
C VAL A 111 20.59 -1.15 2.17
N LYS A 112 20.17 -0.05 2.79
CA LYS A 112 19.14 -0.08 3.85
C LYS A 112 17.74 -0.41 3.30
N LEU A 113 17.38 0.09 2.12
CA LEU A 113 16.14 -0.29 1.43
C LEU A 113 16.15 -1.79 1.09
N TYR A 114 17.28 -2.30 0.60
CA TYR A 114 17.50 -3.72 0.37
C TYR A 114 17.43 -4.54 1.65
N GLN A 115 17.99 -4.05 2.77
CA GLN A 115 17.85 -4.68 4.08
C GLN A 115 16.40 -4.71 4.56
N ILE A 116 15.61 -3.64 4.36
CA ILE A 116 14.16 -3.65 4.65
C ILE A 116 13.47 -4.73 3.83
N ILE A 117 13.76 -4.80 2.52
CA ILE A 117 13.20 -5.82 1.62
C ILE A 117 13.63 -7.25 2.01
N GLN A 118 14.87 -7.47 2.48
CA GLN A 118 15.40 -8.79 2.85
C GLN A 118 15.03 -9.23 4.28
N PHE A 119 15.02 -8.34 5.27
CA PHE A 119 14.66 -8.64 6.67
C PHE A 119 13.18 -9.08 6.77
N ASN A 120 12.34 -8.64 5.82
CA ASN A 120 10.97 -9.10 5.59
C ASN A 120 10.84 -10.59 5.21
N LYS A 121 11.92 -11.31 4.86
CA LYS A 121 11.86 -12.77 4.64
C LYS A 121 11.66 -13.58 5.92
N ILE A 122 11.89 -12.99 7.10
CA ILE A 122 11.92 -13.70 8.39
C ILE A 122 10.54 -13.71 9.09
N PHE A 123 9.57 -12.85 8.70
CA PHE A 123 8.25 -12.79 9.33
C PHE A 123 7.06 -12.97 8.36
N ASP A 124 6.21 -13.93 8.74
CA ASP A 124 4.77 -14.19 8.49
C ASP A 124 4.13 -14.02 7.08
N LYS A 125 3.15 -14.90 6.79
CA LYS A 125 2.51 -15.12 5.48
C LYS A 125 1.76 -13.88 4.94
N ASN A 126 1.28 -12.99 5.82
CA ASN A 126 0.60 -11.75 5.46
C ASN A 126 1.54 -10.68 4.88
N VAL A 127 2.85 -10.76 5.14
CA VAL A 127 3.87 -9.81 4.68
C VAL A 127 4.36 -10.13 3.25
N LYS A 128 4.19 -11.38 2.79
CA LYS A 128 4.48 -11.76 1.39
C LYS A 128 3.61 -11.02 0.38
N ASN A 129 2.36 -10.70 0.75
CA ASN A 129 1.47 -9.89 -0.08
C ASN A 129 1.97 -8.44 -0.18
N PHE A 130 2.56 -7.88 0.89
CA PHE A 130 3.18 -6.55 0.87
C PHE A 130 4.41 -6.46 -0.04
N ILE A 131 5.28 -7.50 -0.08
CA ILE A 131 6.39 -7.55 -1.04
C ILE A 131 5.88 -7.66 -2.48
N LYS A 132 4.84 -8.44 -2.76
CA LYS A 132 4.21 -8.46 -4.10
C LYS A 132 3.61 -7.13 -4.47
N HIS A 133 3.02 -6.42 -3.51
CA HIS A 133 2.50 -5.08 -3.71
C HIS A 133 3.63 -4.08 -4.01
N LEU A 134 4.78 -4.16 -3.33
CA LEU A 134 5.98 -3.35 -3.60
C LEU A 134 6.73 -3.74 -4.89
N GLN A 135 6.62 -4.99 -5.34
CA GLN A 135 7.19 -5.47 -6.60
C GLN A 135 6.27 -5.17 -7.80
N GLY A 136 4.96 -5.05 -7.57
CA GLY A 136 3.95 -4.69 -8.58
C GLY A 136 3.71 -3.18 -8.71
N ASN A 137 3.83 -2.43 -7.61
CA ASN A 137 3.78 -0.97 -7.59
C ASN A 137 5.20 -0.41 -7.40
N THR A 138 5.71 0.25 -8.44
CA THR A 138 7.05 0.85 -8.47
C THR A 138 7.28 1.69 -7.20
N PRO A 139 8.29 1.39 -6.36
CA PRO A 139 8.61 2.23 -5.23
C PRO A 139 8.96 3.64 -5.73
N PHE A 140 8.19 4.64 -5.30
CA PHE A 140 8.42 6.03 -5.65
C PHE A 140 9.57 6.57 -4.79
N ILE A 141 10.72 6.78 -5.43
CA ILE A 141 11.87 7.47 -4.83
C ILE A 141 11.69 8.97 -5.11
N ILE A 142 11.37 9.75 -4.08
CA ILE A 142 11.35 11.22 -4.17
C ILE A 142 12.81 11.69 -4.23
N ARG A 143 13.19 12.37 -5.31
CA ARG A 143 14.58 12.80 -5.57
C ARG A 143 14.85 14.17 -4.92
N GLU A 144 16.03 14.31 -4.31
CA GLU A 144 16.52 15.60 -3.80
C GLU A 144 17.19 16.39 -4.94
N ASN A 145 16.90 17.70 -5.02
CA ASN A 145 17.45 18.58 -6.05
C ASN A 145 18.86 19.08 -5.62
N LYS A 146 19.87 18.95 -6.49
CA LYS A 146 21.31 19.07 -6.14
C LYS A 146 21.84 20.51 -5.99
N ASP A 147 21.03 21.55 -6.19
CA ASP A 147 21.54 22.91 -6.47
C ASP A 147 21.55 23.91 -5.31
N GLY A 148 21.65 23.47 -4.05
CA GLY A 148 21.89 24.40 -2.95
C GLY A 148 22.07 23.68 -1.63
N ARG A 149 23.24 23.84 -1.02
CA ARG A 149 23.67 23.16 0.22
C ARG A 149 22.77 23.53 1.41
N VAL A 150 21.63 22.85 1.53
CA VAL A 150 20.83 22.69 2.74
C VAL A 150 20.44 21.22 2.78
N ILE A 151 20.75 20.55 3.89
CA ILE A 151 20.51 19.11 4.07
C ILE A 151 19.09 18.93 4.59
N GLY A 152 18.19 18.41 3.73
CA GLY A 152 16.76 18.24 4.00
C GLY A 152 15.93 18.68 2.80
N PHE A 153 14.79 18.04 2.54
CA PHE A 153 13.89 18.39 1.42
C PHE A 153 13.71 19.90 1.31
N ASN A 154 13.86 20.45 0.11
CA ASN A 154 13.33 21.77 -0.19
C ASN A 154 11.81 21.68 -0.14
N TYR A 155 11.25 21.84 1.06
CA TYR A 155 9.83 21.88 1.34
C TYR A 155 9.14 22.90 0.43
N SER A 156 8.66 22.43 -0.73
CA SER A 156 7.77 23.22 -1.55
C SER A 156 6.33 22.81 -1.21
N LYS A 157 5.46 23.79 -0.96
CA LYS A 157 4.01 23.54 -0.78
C LYS A 157 3.43 22.69 -1.94
N LYS A 158 4.04 22.78 -3.13
CA LYS A 158 3.66 22.01 -4.31
C LYS A 158 3.83 20.51 -4.12
N GLU A 159 4.97 20.04 -3.61
CA GLU A 159 5.21 18.61 -3.40
C GLU A 159 4.28 18.00 -2.34
N ALA A 160 3.99 18.73 -1.26
CA ALA A 160 3.03 18.28 -0.26
C ALA A 160 1.61 18.16 -0.84
N ASN A 161 1.21 19.10 -1.71
CA ASN A 161 -0.07 19.03 -2.42
C ASN A 161 -0.14 17.83 -3.37
N ASP A 162 0.90 17.62 -4.18
CA ASP A 162 0.95 16.53 -5.16
C ASP A 162 0.88 15.16 -4.46
N ILE A 163 1.63 14.98 -3.37
CA ILE A 163 1.60 13.75 -2.58
C ILE A 163 0.27 13.62 -1.82
N GLY A 164 -0.27 14.70 -1.27
CA GLY A 164 -1.59 14.72 -0.63
C GLY A 164 -2.70 14.26 -1.58
N GLN A 165 -2.72 14.79 -2.80
CA GLN A 165 -3.66 14.40 -3.85
C GLN A 165 -3.50 12.93 -4.24
N MET A 166 -2.27 12.43 -4.30
CA MET A 166 -2.01 11.02 -4.57
C MET A 166 -2.54 10.11 -3.46
N VAL A 167 -2.25 10.45 -2.18
CA VAL A 167 -2.76 9.70 -1.02
C VAL A 167 -4.30 9.66 -1.02
N TYR A 168 -4.94 10.78 -1.33
CA TYR A 168 -6.40 10.84 -1.47
C TYR A 168 -6.92 9.93 -2.59
N THR A 169 -6.28 9.97 -3.77
CA THR A 169 -6.67 9.17 -4.93
C THR A 169 -6.52 7.67 -4.67
N ASP A 170 -5.43 7.28 -4.01
CA ASP A 170 -5.23 5.89 -3.60
C ASP A 170 -6.30 5.45 -2.61
N TYR A 171 -6.60 6.26 -1.59
CA TYR A 171 -7.64 5.97 -0.62
C TYR A 171 -8.99 5.77 -1.33
N ALA A 172 -9.35 6.66 -2.24
CA ALA A 172 -10.60 6.56 -2.99
C ALA A 172 -10.67 5.25 -3.79
N THR A 173 -9.56 4.89 -4.45
CA THR A 173 -9.44 3.63 -5.20
C THR A 173 -9.58 2.42 -4.27
N HIS A 174 -8.82 2.38 -3.19
CA HIS A 174 -8.87 1.32 -2.17
C HIS A 174 -10.26 1.19 -1.55
N TYR A 175 -10.90 2.31 -1.21
CA TYR A 175 -12.26 2.32 -0.66
C TYR A 175 -13.27 1.74 -1.65
N LEU A 176 -13.17 2.09 -2.94
CA LEU A 176 -14.01 1.52 -3.98
C LEU A 176 -13.79 0.01 -4.13
N GLU A 177 -12.53 -0.45 -4.13
CA GLU A 177 -12.20 -1.88 -4.20
C GLU A 177 -12.73 -2.66 -2.98
N VAL A 178 -12.53 -2.15 -1.77
CA VAL A 178 -13.02 -2.78 -0.53
C VAL A 178 -14.55 -2.82 -0.50
N LYS A 179 -15.21 -1.69 -0.78
CA LYS A 179 -16.69 -1.65 -0.83
C LYS A 179 -17.24 -2.55 -1.92
N PHE A 180 -16.51 -2.70 -3.01
CA PHE A 180 -16.89 -3.60 -4.09
C PHE A 180 -16.82 -5.07 -3.66
N ILE A 181 -15.73 -5.47 -3.00
CA ILE A 181 -15.57 -6.83 -2.45
C ILE A 181 -16.63 -7.08 -1.36
N GLU A 182 -16.86 -6.13 -0.46
CA GLU A 182 -17.91 -6.22 0.57
C GLU A 182 -19.30 -6.41 -0.04
N LYS A 183 -19.65 -5.61 -1.07
CA LYS A 183 -20.95 -5.72 -1.76
C LYS A 183 -21.12 -7.07 -2.46
N ASN A 184 -20.03 -7.67 -2.94
CA ASN A 184 -20.04 -8.95 -3.64
C ASN A 184 -19.49 -10.11 -2.79
N GLU A 185 -19.40 -9.94 -1.47
CA GLU A 185 -18.69 -10.87 -0.58
C GLU A 185 -19.24 -12.30 -0.68
N LYS A 186 -20.56 -12.44 -0.83
CA LYS A 186 -21.23 -13.75 -1.01
C LYS A 186 -20.77 -14.45 -2.28
N VAL A 187 -20.65 -13.73 -3.39
CA VAL A 187 -20.20 -14.27 -4.68
C VAL A 187 -18.71 -14.56 -4.61
N TYR A 188 -17.92 -13.63 -4.07
CA TYR A 188 -16.48 -13.79 -3.90
C TYR A 188 -16.11 -14.99 -3.02
N LYS A 189 -16.83 -15.21 -1.91
CA LYS A 189 -16.66 -16.38 -1.04
C LYS A 189 -16.92 -17.69 -1.78
N LYS A 190 -17.95 -17.74 -2.64
CA LYS A 190 -18.22 -18.91 -3.48
C LYS A 190 -17.08 -19.14 -4.47
N ILE A 191 -16.58 -18.08 -5.11
CA ILE A 191 -15.46 -18.17 -6.06
C ILE A 191 -14.19 -18.70 -5.40
N LYS A 192 -13.84 -18.20 -4.20
CA LYS A 192 -12.68 -18.66 -3.43
C LYS A 192 -12.72 -20.14 -3.06
N GLN A 193 -13.90 -20.77 -3.05
CA GLN A 193 -14.08 -22.19 -2.74
C GLN A 193 -13.97 -23.09 -3.98
N ILE A 194 -13.96 -22.53 -5.19
CA ILE A 194 -13.85 -23.33 -6.41
C ILE A 194 -12.41 -23.88 -6.50
N PRO A 195 -12.22 -25.19 -6.74
CA PRO A 195 -10.90 -25.74 -7.03
C PRO A 195 -10.26 -25.04 -8.22
N LYS A 196 -8.95 -24.79 -8.18
CA LYS A 196 -8.25 -24.03 -9.23
C LYS A 196 -8.44 -24.66 -10.61
N GLU A 197 -8.42 -25.99 -10.68
CA GLU A 197 -8.59 -26.77 -11.91
C GLU A 197 -9.98 -26.59 -12.52
N GLU A 198 -10.98 -26.33 -11.68
CA GLU A 198 -12.39 -26.21 -12.05
C GLU A 198 -12.87 -24.75 -12.09
N LEU A 199 -11.98 -23.77 -11.92
CA LEU A 199 -12.37 -22.36 -11.78
C LEU A 199 -13.29 -21.87 -12.91
N HIS A 200 -13.00 -22.21 -14.17
CA HIS A 200 -13.83 -21.76 -15.30
C HIS A 200 -15.26 -22.33 -15.22
N LYS A 201 -15.39 -23.60 -14.82
CA LYS A 201 -16.67 -24.28 -14.67
C LYS A 201 -17.47 -23.70 -13.52
N GLY A 202 -16.84 -23.54 -12.35
CA GLY A 202 -17.51 -22.96 -11.19
C GLY A 202 -17.90 -21.49 -11.40
N LEU A 203 -17.12 -20.70 -12.15
CA LEU A 203 -17.50 -19.34 -12.53
C LEU A 203 -18.70 -19.32 -13.48
N TYR A 204 -18.74 -20.24 -14.44
CA TYR A 204 -19.88 -20.38 -15.35
C TYR A 204 -21.17 -20.77 -14.60
N GLU A 205 -21.07 -21.69 -13.64
CA GLU A 205 -22.19 -22.07 -12.75
C GLU A 205 -22.67 -20.91 -11.86
N LEU A 206 -21.79 -19.93 -11.58
CA LEU A 206 -22.14 -18.70 -10.88
C LEU A 206 -22.73 -17.61 -11.79
N GLY A 207 -22.95 -17.90 -13.08
CA GLY A 207 -23.60 -17.02 -14.04
C GLY A 207 -22.66 -16.08 -14.79
N ILE A 208 -21.34 -16.34 -14.79
CA ILE A 208 -20.38 -15.61 -15.61
C ILE A 208 -20.32 -16.24 -16.99
N ASP A 209 -20.34 -15.43 -18.05
CA ASP A 209 -20.24 -15.92 -19.43
C ASP A 209 -19.05 -16.86 -19.62
N PHE A 210 -19.27 -17.96 -20.35
CA PHE A 210 -18.29 -19.04 -20.50
C PHE A 210 -16.92 -18.56 -21.02
N GLU A 211 -16.92 -17.69 -22.04
CA GLU A 211 -15.69 -17.14 -22.63
C GLU A 211 -14.91 -16.28 -21.64
N LYS A 212 -15.64 -15.48 -20.84
CA LYS A 212 -15.07 -14.64 -19.79
C LYS A 212 -14.53 -15.49 -18.63
N ALA A 213 -15.24 -16.53 -18.24
CA ALA A 213 -14.81 -17.49 -17.23
C ALA A 213 -13.54 -18.24 -17.64
N LEU A 214 -13.46 -18.69 -18.90
CA LEU A 214 -12.27 -19.32 -19.47
C LEU A 214 -11.08 -18.37 -19.51
N LEU A 215 -11.29 -17.13 -19.99
CA LEU A 215 -10.24 -16.12 -20.05
C LEU A 215 -9.74 -15.78 -18.65
N PHE A 216 -10.65 -15.60 -17.69
CA PHE A 216 -10.29 -15.33 -16.30
C PHE A 216 -9.49 -16.48 -15.68
N HIS A 217 -9.89 -17.74 -15.93
CA HIS A 217 -9.11 -18.90 -15.50
C HIS A 217 -7.68 -18.85 -16.06
N LYS A 218 -7.52 -18.58 -17.37
CA LYS A 218 -6.18 -18.42 -17.97
C LYS A 218 -5.39 -17.28 -17.35
N PHE A 219 -6.05 -16.17 -17.01
CA PHE A 219 -5.43 -15.04 -16.33
C PHE A 219 -4.92 -15.45 -14.94
N ILE A 220 -5.71 -16.18 -14.16
CA ILE A 220 -5.30 -16.72 -12.85
C ILE A 220 -4.11 -17.66 -13.00
N VAL A 221 -4.14 -18.60 -13.94
CA VAL A 221 -3.03 -19.52 -14.21
C VAL A 221 -1.74 -18.76 -14.55
N MET A 222 -1.84 -17.70 -15.37
CA MET A 222 -0.70 -16.84 -15.68
C MET A 222 -0.14 -16.16 -14.42
N ARG A 223 -0.99 -15.60 -13.56
CA ARG A 223 -0.56 -14.98 -12.30
C ARG A 223 0.11 -15.98 -11.37
N GLU A 224 -0.41 -17.20 -11.31
CA GLU A 224 0.20 -18.28 -10.53
C GLU A 224 1.59 -18.68 -11.06
N ALA A 225 1.74 -18.77 -12.38
CA ALA A 225 3.03 -19.02 -13.02
C ALA A 225 4.07 -17.92 -12.71
N LEU A 226 3.61 -16.68 -12.47
CA LEU A 226 4.44 -15.55 -12.04
C LEU A 226 4.68 -15.51 -10.52
N GLY A 227 4.26 -16.54 -9.78
CA GLY A 227 4.49 -16.67 -8.35
C GLY A 227 3.38 -16.09 -7.46
N GLN A 228 2.25 -15.63 -8.02
CA GLN A 228 1.05 -15.36 -7.23
C GLN A 228 0.46 -16.65 -6.68
N ASN A 229 -0.08 -16.64 -5.45
CA ASN A 229 -0.85 -17.79 -5.01
C ASN A 229 -2.29 -17.65 -5.52
N TYR A 230 -2.98 -18.76 -5.71
CA TYR A 230 -4.36 -18.79 -6.22
C TYR A 230 -5.31 -17.79 -5.54
N SER A 231 -5.34 -17.77 -4.20
CA SER A 231 -6.24 -16.90 -3.43
C SER A 231 -5.94 -15.42 -3.66
N GLU A 232 -4.66 -15.05 -3.74
CA GLU A 232 -4.21 -13.68 -3.98
C GLU A 232 -4.50 -13.24 -5.43
N ALA A 233 -4.28 -14.13 -6.41
CA ALA A 233 -4.61 -13.86 -7.80
C ALA A 233 -6.12 -13.65 -7.98
N LEU A 234 -6.95 -14.46 -7.31
CA LEU A 234 -8.40 -14.27 -7.28
C LEU A 234 -8.81 -12.93 -6.68
N GLU A 235 -8.21 -12.52 -5.57
CA GLU A 235 -8.49 -11.24 -4.91
C GLU A 235 -8.18 -10.05 -5.81
N ASN A 236 -6.99 -10.04 -6.39
CA ASN A 236 -6.53 -8.93 -7.24
C ASN A 236 -7.34 -8.82 -8.54
N LEU A 237 -7.75 -9.95 -9.12
CA LEU A 237 -8.45 -9.95 -10.41
C LEU A 237 -9.98 -9.94 -10.26
N PHE A 238 -10.54 -10.19 -9.08
CA PHE A 238 -11.99 -10.24 -8.87
C PHE A 238 -12.74 -8.96 -9.28
N PRO A 239 -12.26 -7.73 -8.97
CA PRO A 239 -12.92 -6.52 -9.45
C PRO A 239 -13.03 -6.47 -10.98
N LEU A 240 -11.98 -6.90 -11.68
CA LEU A 240 -11.92 -6.97 -13.14
C LEU A 240 -12.89 -8.03 -13.70
N LEU A 241 -13.00 -9.19 -13.03
CA LEU A 241 -13.96 -10.24 -13.40
C LEU A 241 -15.40 -9.75 -13.41
N ILE A 242 -15.79 -8.93 -12.45
CA ILE A 242 -17.20 -8.56 -12.30
C ILE A 242 -17.56 -7.32 -13.11
N ASN A 243 -16.68 -6.31 -13.16
CA ASN A 243 -17.03 -5.01 -13.74
C ASN A 243 -16.66 -4.85 -15.21
N SER A 244 -15.73 -5.65 -15.71
CA SER A 244 -15.27 -5.52 -17.09
C SER A 244 -16.07 -6.42 -18.03
N SER A 245 -16.26 -5.98 -19.26
CA SER A 245 -16.65 -6.84 -20.37
C SER A 245 -15.55 -7.87 -20.67
N PHE A 246 -15.88 -8.87 -21.49
CA PHE A 246 -14.89 -9.82 -22.00
C PHE A 246 -13.71 -9.11 -22.70
N ASN A 247 -14.00 -8.11 -23.53
CA ASN A 247 -12.98 -7.39 -24.31
C ASN A 247 -12.00 -6.63 -23.40
N GLU A 248 -12.51 -5.92 -22.39
CA GLU A 248 -11.66 -5.21 -21.42
C GLU A 248 -10.78 -6.17 -20.60
N LEU A 249 -11.32 -7.33 -20.22
CA LEU A 249 -10.54 -8.39 -19.56
C LEU A 249 -9.45 -8.95 -20.49
N LEU A 250 -9.77 -9.12 -21.77
CA LEU A 250 -8.85 -9.64 -22.79
C LEU A 250 -7.72 -8.66 -23.08
N GLU A 251 -8.03 -7.37 -23.24
CA GLU A 251 -7.04 -6.32 -23.44
C GLU A 251 -6.07 -6.26 -22.25
N LYS A 252 -6.59 -6.33 -21.02
CA LYS A 252 -5.76 -6.35 -19.82
C LYS A 252 -4.86 -7.58 -19.76
N PHE A 253 -5.39 -8.76 -20.08
CA PHE A 253 -4.62 -10.00 -20.15
C PHE A 253 -3.50 -9.91 -21.20
N GLN A 254 -3.81 -9.42 -22.40
CA GLN A 254 -2.85 -9.25 -23.49
C GLN A 254 -1.77 -8.21 -23.15
N SER A 255 -2.14 -7.11 -22.51
CA SER A 255 -1.21 -6.07 -22.05
C SER A 255 -0.18 -6.64 -21.07
N GLU A 256 -0.63 -7.44 -20.11
CA GLU A 256 0.27 -8.07 -19.14
C GLU A 256 1.14 -9.17 -19.76
N LEU A 257 0.58 -10.01 -20.61
CA LEU A 257 1.36 -10.98 -21.41
C LEU A 257 2.44 -10.28 -22.24
N TYR A 258 2.07 -9.19 -22.91
CA TYR A 258 3.00 -8.41 -23.71
C TYR A 258 4.13 -7.83 -22.85
N PHE A 259 3.80 -7.28 -21.68
CA PHE A 259 4.81 -6.80 -20.74
C PHE A 259 5.79 -7.91 -20.33
N ILE A 260 5.28 -9.09 -19.96
CA ILE A 260 6.12 -10.24 -19.58
C ILE A 260 7.03 -10.67 -20.73
N THR A 261 6.49 -10.76 -21.95
CA THR A 261 7.26 -11.21 -23.12
C THR A 261 8.32 -10.20 -23.58
N LYS A 262 8.12 -8.90 -23.32
CA LYS A 262 9.09 -7.84 -23.67
C LYS A 262 10.27 -7.75 -22.70
N PHE A 263 10.06 -8.11 -21.43
CA PHE A 263 11.08 -8.08 -20.37
C PHE A 263 11.80 -9.43 -20.19
N LYS A 264 12.21 -10.10 -21.29
CA LYS A 264 12.96 -11.37 -21.24
C LYS A 264 13.97 -11.40 -20.07
N ILE A 265 13.65 -12.23 -19.07
CA ILE A 265 14.63 -12.93 -18.25
C ILE A 265 15.30 -13.98 -19.15
#